data_AF-W4SLY0-F1
#
_entry.id   AF-W4SLY0-F1
#
_cell.length_a   1.000
_cell.length_b   1.000
_cell.length_c   1.000
_cell.angle_alpha   90.00
_cell.angle_beta   90.00
_cell.angle_gamma   90.00
#
_symmetry.space_group_name_H-M   'P 1'
#
loop_
_entity.id
_entity.type
_entity.pdbx_description
1 polymer ?
#
loop_
_entity_poly.entity_id
_entity_poly.type
_entity_poly.pdbx_seq_one_letter_code
_entity_poly.pdbx_strand_id
1 'polypeptide(L)'
;MRYRSSTIVALTALALAACSSTPPPPPPPPPAARVVPVRPVQQAEAALASASGSLVSGRVVLVPALQGIRITGTVGGLRPGGVAGFHVHERGDCSAADASSAGAHFNPTGAAHGRAGNTPHHAGDMDNLRADAEGVAHLDMIVAGITLGDAAPTDVVGKSLVVHADADDYRSQPSGNAGARLACGVIRVTQWRTPPSQPESGHPWLQLRPFYRSFLMRILPTTLFLATALVLTACKRDEPAPADPAPAPQAGAAAEAAHGGEHAASMVTEAAATTTATAELKPTKGSDVKGTVSFKIVDGALRVTGQLSGLKPDSEHGFHIHEKGDCSAPDGSSAGGHFNPAQSDHGAVSADPHHGGDMPNIKADAQGNASIDGPVSSNVNLGKADQFDIAGHAVIVHADADDYKTQPTGNAGGRLACGVITTDNAPAAAK
;
A
#
# COMPACT_ATOMS: atom_id res chain seq x y z
N MET A 1 -32.05 -96.10 29.73
CA MET A 1 -31.93 -94.99 30.69
C MET A 1 -32.84 -93.84 30.24
N ARG A 2 -33.39 -93.06 31.16
CA ARG A 2 -34.41 -92.03 30.86
C ARG A 2 -33.74 -90.74 30.37
N TYR A 3 -34.04 -90.28 29.15
CA TYR A 3 -33.73 -88.92 28.73
C TYR A 3 -34.71 -87.94 29.40
N ARG A 4 -34.19 -86.90 30.04
CA ARG A 4 -34.99 -85.83 30.64
C ARG A 4 -35.19 -84.70 29.64
N SER A 5 -36.44 -84.38 29.33
CA SER A 5 -36.78 -83.11 28.67
C SER A 5 -36.50 -81.95 29.63
N SER A 6 -35.76 -80.95 29.16
CA SER A 6 -35.52 -79.69 29.89
C SER A 6 -36.14 -78.54 29.12
N THR A 7 -37.11 -77.87 29.75
CA THR A 7 -37.80 -76.70 29.21
C THR A 7 -36.86 -75.49 29.21
N ILE A 8 -36.74 -74.79 28.08
CA ILE A 8 -36.06 -73.48 28.02
C ILE A 8 -37.12 -72.43 27.69
N VAL A 9 -37.30 -71.48 28.61
CA VAL A 9 -38.14 -70.29 28.42
C VAL A 9 -37.31 -69.23 27.71
N ALA A 10 -37.74 -68.81 26.53
CA ALA A 10 -37.08 -67.74 25.78
C ALA A 10 -37.56 -66.37 26.30
N LEU A 11 -36.67 -65.59 26.94
CA LEU A 11 -36.91 -64.17 27.17
C LEU A 11 -36.50 -63.36 25.94
N THR A 12 -37.46 -62.67 25.35
CA THR A 12 -37.24 -61.67 24.29
C THR A 12 -36.77 -60.34 24.89
N ALA A 13 -35.51 -59.97 24.67
CA ALA A 13 -34.99 -58.65 25.01
C ALA A 13 -35.28 -57.66 23.87
N LEU A 14 -36.09 -56.63 24.13
CA LEU A 14 -36.45 -55.60 23.17
C LEU A 14 -35.42 -54.46 23.22
N ALA A 15 -34.53 -54.36 22.23
CA ALA A 15 -33.52 -53.31 22.17
C ALA A 15 -34.07 -52.05 21.49
N LEU A 16 -34.24 -50.97 22.27
CA LEU A 16 -34.54 -49.64 21.72
C LEU A 16 -33.27 -49.03 21.11
N ALA A 17 -33.22 -48.93 19.79
CA ALA A 17 -32.20 -48.15 19.09
C ALA A 17 -32.59 -46.66 19.12
N ALA A 18 -31.96 -45.88 20.00
CA ALA A 18 -32.10 -44.43 20.02
C ALA A 18 -31.13 -43.78 19.01
N CYS A 19 -31.66 -43.16 17.96
CA CYS A 19 -30.86 -42.41 16.99
C CYS A 19 -30.37 -41.09 17.61
N SER A 20 -29.08 -40.95 17.89
CA SER A 20 -28.45 -39.68 18.26
C SER A 20 -27.73 -39.06 17.06
N SER A 21 -28.42 -38.21 16.31
CA SER A 21 -27.83 -37.36 15.26
C SER A 21 -27.14 -36.15 15.90
N THR A 22 -25.84 -36.21 16.11
CA THR A 22 -25.03 -35.04 16.49
C THR A 22 -24.93 -34.05 15.33
N PRO A 23 -25.22 -32.75 15.53
CA PRO A 23 -24.94 -31.72 14.52
C PRO A 23 -23.44 -31.66 14.18
N PRO A 24 -23.06 -31.33 12.94
CA PRO A 24 -21.67 -31.10 12.60
C PRO A 24 -21.12 -29.88 13.36
N PRO A 25 -19.81 -29.86 13.71
CA PRO A 25 -19.20 -28.71 14.36
C PRO A 25 -19.20 -27.49 13.43
N PRO A 26 -19.24 -26.25 13.98
CA PRO A 26 -19.14 -25.04 13.19
C PRO A 26 -17.80 -24.97 12.45
N PRO A 27 -17.74 -24.30 11.28
CA PRO A 27 -16.48 -24.11 10.57
C PRO A 27 -15.48 -23.30 11.42
N PRO A 28 -14.17 -23.53 11.26
CA PRO A 28 -13.16 -22.75 11.97
C PRO A 28 -13.25 -21.27 11.58
N PRO A 29 -12.93 -20.34 12.50
CA PRO A 29 -12.87 -18.92 12.17
C PRO A 29 -11.84 -18.67 11.06
N PRO A 30 -12.06 -17.67 10.19
CA PRO A 30 -11.11 -17.33 9.14
C PRO A 30 -9.74 -16.98 9.75
N PRO A 31 -8.63 -17.32 9.08
CA PRO A 31 -7.30 -17.01 9.58
C PRO A 31 -7.16 -15.49 9.76
N ALA A 32 -6.64 -15.06 10.90
CA ALA A 32 -6.38 -13.66 11.17
C ALA A 32 -5.54 -13.06 10.03
N ALA A 33 -5.99 -11.92 9.49
CA ALA A 33 -5.30 -11.25 8.40
C ALA A 33 -3.82 -11.04 8.76
N ARG A 34 -2.92 -11.45 7.86
CA ARG A 34 -1.49 -11.24 8.07
C ARG A 34 -1.21 -9.74 8.10
N VAL A 35 -0.96 -9.22 9.29
CA VAL A 35 -0.34 -7.89 9.47
C VAL A 35 1.03 -7.96 8.81
N VAL A 36 1.14 -7.46 7.59
CA VAL A 36 2.43 -7.25 6.94
C VAL A 36 3.11 -6.14 7.73
N PRO A 37 4.31 -6.37 8.29
CA PRO A 37 4.99 -5.32 9.04
C PRO A 37 5.44 -4.23 8.08
N VAL A 38 4.71 -3.11 8.08
CA VAL A 38 5.12 -1.87 7.41
C VAL A 38 6.49 -1.50 7.98
N ARG A 39 7.50 -1.33 7.11
CA ARG A 39 8.83 -0.91 7.55
C ARG A 39 8.70 0.52 8.09
N PRO A 40 8.98 0.79 9.37
CA PRO A 40 8.77 2.12 9.90
C PRO A 40 9.70 3.11 9.18
N VAL A 41 9.11 4.15 8.58
CA VAL A 41 9.88 5.24 7.98
C VAL A 41 10.70 5.92 9.08
N GLN A 42 11.95 6.23 8.75
CA GLN A 42 12.83 7.00 9.63
C GLN A 42 12.88 8.48 9.22
N GLN A 43 12.80 8.74 7.92
CA GLN A 43 12.82 10.09 7.35
C GLN A 43 12.13 10.13 5.99
N ALA A 44 11.40 11.21 5.72
CA ALA A 44 10.97 11.62 4.40
C ALA A 44 11.46 13.05 4.11
N GLU A 45 11.35 13.47 2.85
CA GLU A 45 11.71 14.81 2.42
C GLU A 45 10.71 15.30 1.35
N ALA A 46 10.45 16.60 1.32
CA ALA A 46 9.89 17.28 0.16
C ALA A 46 10.85 18.38 -0.31
N ALA A 47 11.30 18.28 -1.57
CA ALA A 47 11.93 19.37 -2.28
C ALA A 47 10.82 20.25 -2.87
N LEU A 48 10.70 21.48 -2.37
CA LEU A 48 9.68 22.46 -2.77
C LEU A 48 10.17 23.19 -4.01
N ALA A 49 9.61 22.85 -5.17
CA ALA A 49 9.86 23.53 -6.43
C ALA A 49 8.91 24.73 -6.60
N SER A 50 9.39 25.79 -7.25
CA SER A 50 8.60 27.02 -7.47
C SER A 50 7.45 26.78 -8.43
N ALA A 51 6.28 27.33 -8.08
CA ALA A 51 5.16 27.47 -8.99
C ALA A 51 5.38 28.62 -9.99
N SER A 52 4.53 28.69 -11.02
CA SER A 52 4.59 29.69 -12.09
C SER A 52 4.52 31.11 -11.54
N GLY A 53 5.47 31.96 -11.94
CA GLY A 53 5.58 33.35 -11.46
C GLY A 53 6.13 33.49 -10.04
N SER A 54 6.52 32.39 -9.38
CA SER A 54 7.13 32.38 -8.04
C SER A 54 8.64 32.15 -8.10
N LEU A 55 9.35 32.66 -7.09
CA LEU A 55 10.74 32.29 -6.78
C LEU A 55 10.83 31.45 -5.50
N VAL A 56 9.69 31.18 -4.84
CA VAL A 56 9.65 30.42 -3.60
C VAL A 56 10.10 29.00 -3.85
N SER A 57 11.09 28.53 -3.09
CA SER A 57 11.61 27.17 -3.18
C SER A 57 12.24 26.78 -1.86
N GLY A 58 12.47 25.48 -1.66
CA GLY A 58 12.99 25.01 -0.38
C GLY A 58 13.20 23.52 -0.30
N ARG A 59 13.65 23.07 0.87
CA ARG A 59 13.77 21.66 1.23
C ARG A 59 13.31 21.48 2.66
N VAL A 60 12.42 20.53 2.88
CA VAL A 60 11.89 20.20 4.20
C VAL A 60 12.03 18.70 4.44
N VAL A 61 12.54 18.36 5.62
CA VAL A 61 12.74 17.00 6.12
C VAL A 61 11.66 16.70 7.13
N LEU A 62 11.01 15.56 6.98
CA LEU A 62 9.95 15.09 7.85
C LEU A 62 10.44 13.84 8.58
N VAL A 63 10.30 13.80 9.90
CA VAL A 63 10.59 12.62 10.72
C VAL A 63 9.39 12.28 11.60
N PRO A 64 9.13 10.99 11.91
CA PRO A 64 8.07 10.63 12.84
C PRO A 64 8.33 11.25 14.23
N ALA A 65 7.30 11.78 14.85
CA ALA A 65 7.35 12.39 16.17
C ALA A 65 6.26 11.79 17.09
N LEU A 66 6.32 12.11 18.38
CA LEU A 66 5.24 11.75 19.29
C LEU A 66 3.96 12.53 18.90
N GLN A 67 2.84 11.81 18.69
CA GLN A 67 1.53 12.36 18.28
C GLN A 67 1.47 13.01 16.88
N GLY A 68 2.51 12.89 16.06
CA GLY A 68 2.56 13.57 14.77
C GLY A 68 3.85 13.36 13.98
N ILE A 69 4.21 14.37 13.18
CA ILE A 69 5.48 14.42 12.47
C ILE A 69 6.22 15.72 12.82
N ARG A 70 7.55 15.67 12.91
CA ARG A 70 8.38 16.88 13.01
C ARG A 70 8.87 17.26 11.62
N ILE A 71 8.67 18.51 11.23
CA ILE A 71 9.12 19.07 9.96
C ILE A 71 10.20 20.11 10.25
N THR A 72 11.36 19.93 9.63
CA THR A 72 12.49 20.86 9.70
C THR A 72 12.95 21.26 8.31
N GLY A 73 13.52 22.45 8.13
CA GLY A 73 14.08 22.84 6.84
C GLY A 73 14.04 24.35 6.57
N THR A 74 14.12 24.72 5.29
CA THR A 74 14.11 26.11 4.85
C THR A 74 13.26 26.30 3.60
N VAL A 75 12.55 27.43 3.57
CA VAL A 75 11.79 27.92 2.40
C VAL A 75 12.25 29.35 2.12
N GLY A 76 12.96 29.57 1.01
CA GLY A 76 13.43 30.88 0.57
C GLY A 76 12.56 31.47 -0.54
N GLY A 77 12.83 32.72 -0.92
CA GLY A 77 12.11 33.42 -1.99
C GLY A 77 10.74 33.97 -1.60
N LEU A 78 10.40 33.91 -0.31
CA LEU A 78 9.20 34.52 0.25
C LEU A 78 9.34 36.05 0.30
N ARG A 79 8.22 36.75 0.49
CA ARG A 79 8.26 38.18 0.79
C ARG A 79 9.03 38.42 2.11
N PRO A 80 10.05 39.31 2.14
CA PRO A 80 10.74 39.69 3.37
C PRO A 80 9.80 40.15 4.49
N GLY A 81 9.99 39.61 5.68
CA GLY A 81 9.11 39.80 6.85
C GLY A 81 7.68 39.27 6.68
N GLY A 82 7.42 38.52 5.61
CA GLY A 82 6.11 38.03 5.22
C GLY A 82 5.62 36.83 6.03
N VAL A 83 4.35 36.52 5.86
CA VAL A 83 3.68 35.35 6.44
C VAL A 83 2.98 34.61 5.31
N ALA A 84 3.14 33.29 5.25
CA ALA A 84 2.66 32.44 4.16
C ALA A 84 1.96 31.19 4.70
N GLY A 85 0.82 30.83 4.09
CA GLY A 85 0.15 29.55 4.32
C GLY A 85 1.05 28.38 3.94
N PHE A 86 0.89 27.27 4.66
CA PHE A 86 1.64 26.05 4.42
C PHE A 86 0.80 24.85 4.84
N HIS A 87 0.62 23.91 3.91
CA HIS A 87 -0.40 22.87 4.05
C HIS A 87 0.08 21.57 3.41
N VAL A 88 -0.37 20.43 3.96
CA VAL A 88 -0.31 19.16 3.24
C VAL A 88 -1.52 19.08 2.32
N HIS A 89 -1.29 18.87 1.03
CA HIS A 89 -2.32 18.69 0.01
C HIS A 89 -2.55 17.21 -0.30
N GLU A 90 -3.77 16.88 -0.71
CA GLU A 90 -4.26 15.50 -0.77
C GLU A 90 -3.50 14.60 -1.78
N ARG A 91 -2.97 15.19 -2.87
CA ARG A 91 -2.20 14.49 -3.92
C ARG A 91 -0.72 14.86 -3.89
N GLY A 92 0.15 13.87 -4.04
CA GLY A 92 1.58 14.04 -4.33
C GLY A 92 1.87 14.43 -5.77
N ASP A 93 1.14 15.40 -6.31
CA ASP A 93 1.27 15.82 -7.70
C ASP A 93 1.53 17.33 -7.83
N CYS A 94 2.76 17.69 -8.20
CA CYS A 94 3.17 19.06 -8.49
C CYS A 94 3.33 19.32 -10.00
N SER A 95 2.62 18.57 -10.85
CA SER A 95 2.74 18.64 -12.32
C SER A 95 2.18 19.93 -12.94
N ALA A 96 1.12 20.50 -12.35
CA ALA A 96 0.56 21.75 -12.83
C ALA A 96 1.52 22.91 -12.50
N ALA A 97 1.73 23.81 -13.47
CA ALA A 97 2.67 24.92 -13.31
C ALA A 97 2.29 25.84 -12.12
N ASP A 98 1.02 25.99 -11.80
CA ASP A 98 0.49 26.73 -10.65
C ASP A 98 0.29 25.88 -9.38
N ALA A 99 0.83 24.65 -9.37
CA ALA A 99 0.64 23.63 -8.34
C ALA A 99 -0.84 23.25 -8.03
N SER A 100 -1.79 23.57 -8.91
CA SER A 100 -3.21 23.19 -8.74
C SER A 100 -3.43 21.67 -8.72
N SER A 101 -2.57 20.91 -9.42
CA SER A 101 -2.53 19.44 -9.46
C SER A 101 -2.52 18.79 -8.08
N ALA A 102 -1.91 19.43 -7.07
CA ALA A 102 -1.83 18.93 -5.71
C ALA A 102 -3.21 18.73 -5.03
N GLY A 103 -4.25 19.39 -5.55
CA GLY A 103 -5.62 19.24 -5.05
C GLY A 103 -5.97 20.08 -3.84
N ALA A 104 -6.98 19.65 -3.09
CA ALA A 104 -7.40 20.27 -1.84
C ALA A 104 -6.40 19.99 -0.70
N HIS A 105 -6.63 20.60 0.46
CA HIS A 105 -5.90 20.25 1.68
C HIS A 105 -6.21 18.79 2.03
N PHE A 106 -5.24 18.09 2.61
CA PHE A 106 -5.43 16.70 3.01
C PHE A 106 -6.44 16.59 4.17
N ASN A 107 -7.62 16.07 3.86
CA ASN A 107 -8.75 16.02 4.79
C ASN A 107 -9.43 14.63 4.82
N PRO A 108 -8.78 13.59 5.39
CA PRO A 108 -9.29 12.23 5.40
C PRO A 108 -10.54 12.04 6.29
N THR A 109 -10.85 13.02 7.14
CA THR A 109 -11.99 13.00 8.08
C THR A 109 -13.18 13.85 7.63
N GLY A 110 -13.05 14.61 6.54
CA GLY A 110 -14.10 15.54 6.09
C GLY A 110 -14.37 16.69 7.08
N ALA A 111 -13.39 17.04 7.92
CA ALA A 111 -13.50 18.16 8.85
C ALA A 111 -13.60 19.50 8.11
N ALA A 112 -14.15 20.53 8.77
CA ALA A 112 -14.00 21.91 8.29
C ALA A 112 -12.55 22.37 8.46
N HIS A 113 -12.09 23.26 7.58
CA HIS A 113 -10.79 23.90 7.68
C HIS A 113 -10.66 24.72 8.98
N GLY A 114 -9.48 24.75 9.57
CA GLY A 114 -9.20 25.55 10.77
C GLY A 114 -7.72 25.62 11.13
N ARG A 115 -7.41 26.13 12.32
CA ARG A 115 -6.02 26.18 12.80
C ARG A 115 -5.62 24.84 13.41
N ALA A 116 -4.47 24.31 13.00
CA ALA A 116 -3.86 23.11 13.59
C ALA A 116 -3.88 23.14 15.13
N GLY A 117 -4.33 22.04 15.74
CA GLY A 117 -4.48 21.90 17.19
C GLY A 117 -5.81 22.43 17.77
N ASN A 118 -6.65 23.09 16.97
CA ASN A 118 -8.01 23.50 17.36
C ASN A 118 -9.04 22.78 16.48
N THR A 119 -9.93 21.97 17.06
CA THR A 119 -11.00 21.34 16.27
C THR A 119 -12.14 22.32 15.93
N PRO A 120 -12.73 22.24 14.72
CA PRO A 120 -12.33 21.43 13.57
C PRO A 120 -11.14 22.04 12.80
N HIS A 121 -10.30 21.18 12.22
CA HIS A 121 -9.30 21.52 11.21
C HIS A 121 -9.06 20.30 10.29
N HIS A 122 -8.55 20.49 9.08
CA HIS A 122 -8.08 19.40 8.23
C HIS A 122 -6.82 18.76 8.79
N ALA A 123 -6.57 17.48 8.50
CA ALA A 123 -5.30 16.83 8.84
C ALA A 123 -4.08 17.55 8.21
N GLY A 124 -4.24 18.12 7.03
CA GLY A 124 -3.22 18.91 6.33
C GLY A 124 -3.14 20.40 6.69
N ASP A 125 -3.95 20.90 7.62
CA ASP A 125 -3.85 22.29 8.09
C ASP A 125 -2.69 22.45 9.08
N MET A 126 -1.92 23.54 8.97
CA MET A 126 -0.66 23.76 9.72
C MET A 126 -0.52 25.24 10.13
N ASP A 127 0.51 25.56 10.93
CA ASP A 127 0.84 26.95 11.25
C ASP A 127 1.53 27.67 10.08
N ASN A 128 1.24 28.96 9.92
CA ASN A 128 1.78 29.80 8.86
C ASN A 128 3.31 29.95 9.00
N LEU A 129 4.02 29.86 7.88
CA LEU A 129 5.44 30.19 7.79
C LEU A 129 5.66 31.69 8.01
N ARG A 130 6.78 32.03 8.63
CA ARG A 130 7.23 33.41 8.82
C ARG A 130 8.61 33.57 8.19
N ALA A 131 8.73 34.49 7.25
CA ALA A 131 10.00 34.82 6.62
C ALA A 131 10.75 35.88 7.46
N ASP A 132 12.08 35.77 7.48
CA ASP A 132 12.99 36.78 8.00
C ASP A 132 13.12 38.00 7.06
N ALA A 133 14.08 38.89 7.32
CA ALA A 133 14.31 40.09 6.52
C ALA A 133 14.90 39.79 5.13
N GLU A 134 15.36 38.57 4.91
CA GLU A 134 15.97 38.05 3.70
C GLU A 134 14.95 37.28 2.82
N GLY A 135 13.75 37.02 3.34
CA GLY A 135 12.70 36.26 2.63
C GLY A 135 12.83 34.75 2.81
N VAL A 136 13.44 34.30 3.92
CA VAL A 136 13.63 32.89 4.27
C VAL A 136 12.83 32.53 5.51
N ALA A 137 12.02 31.48 5.43
CA ALA A 137 11.40 30.84 6.58
C ALA A 137 12.24 29.64 7.02
N HIS A 138 12.61 29.62 8.29
CA HIS A 138 13.25 28.48 8.95
C HIS A 138 12.18 27.65 9.67
N LEU A 139 12.07 26.36 9.30
CA LEU A 139 11.06 25.46 9.84
C LEU A 139 11.68 24.58 10.94
N ASP A 140 11.02 24.55 12.09
CA ASP A 140 11.13 23.50 13.10
C ASP A 140 9.80 23.41 13.86
N MET A 141 8.92 22.50 13.42
CA MET A 141 7.55 22.38 13.92
C MET A 141 7.14 20.92 14.10
N ILE A 142 6.21 20.67 15.02
CA ILE A 142 5.52 19.38 15.16
C ILE A 142 4.07 19.57 14.69
N VAL A 143 3.63 18.69 13.80
CA VAL A 143 2.29 18.71 13.22
C VAL A 143 1.56 17.47 13.72
N ALA A 144 0.60 17.68 14.61
CA ALA A 144 -0.14 16.62 15.28
C ALA A 144 -1.29 16.09 14.42
N GLY A 145 -1.63 14.81 14.59
CA GLY A 145 -2.77 14.18 13.89
C GLY A 145 -2.49 13.69 12.47
N ILE A 146 -1.25 13.82 11.99
CA ILE A 146 -0.74 13.19 10.76
C ILE A 146 0.40 12.21 11.06
N THR A 147 0.56 11.20 10.22
CA THR A 147 1.55 10.14 10.38
C THR A 147 2.51 10.07 9.19
N LEU A 148 3.59 9.29 9.29
CA LEU A 148 4.62 9.19 8.25
C LEU A 148 5.03 7.73 8.01
N GLY A 149 4.57 7.17 6.91
CA GLY A 149 4.95 5.85 6.42
C GLY A 149 4.44 4.68 7.26
N ASP A 150 3.27 4.84 7.88
CA ASP A 150 2.55 3.77 8.57
C ASP A 150 1.32 3.27 7.78
N ALA A 151 1.04 3.86 6.61
CA ALA A 151 -0.12 3.61 5.77
C ALA A 151 -1.48 3.79 6.48
N ALA A 152 -1.52 4.55 7.58
CA ALA A 152 -2.77 4.96 8.20
C ALA A 152 -3.54 5.94 7.30
N PRO A 153 -4.86 6.14 7.51
CA PRO A 153 -5.63 7.18 6.80
C PRO A 153 -5.12 8.61 7.00
N THR A 154 -4.17 8.82 7.92
CA THR A 154 -3.49 10.07 8.27
C THR A 154 -2.06 10.18 7.71
N ASP A 155 -1.59 9.17 6.97
CA ASP A 155 -0.21 9.13 6.44
C ASP A 155 -0.03 10.19 5.34
N VAL A 156 1.09 10.92 5.39
CA VAL A 156 1.43 11.97 4.41
C VAL A 156 2.52 11.56 3.41
N VAL A 157 3.06 10.34 3.48
CA VAL A 157 3.91 9.82 2.40
C VAL A 157 3.12 9.79 1.08
N GLY A 158 3.74 10.26 0.00
CA GLY A 158 3.08 10.35 -1.31
C GLY A 158 2.07 11.49 -1.43
N LYS A 159 1.98 12.39 -0.45
CA LYS A 159 1.25 13.67 -0.53
C LYS A 159 2.20 14.80 -0.92
N SER A 160 1.69 16.02 -1.06
CA SER A 160 2.54 17.19 -1.30
C SER A 160 2.44 18.21 -0.18
N LEU A 161 3.51 18.96 0.02
CA LEU A 161 3.51 20.20 0.79
C LEU A 161 3.43 21.38 -0.19
N VAL A 162 2.56 22.33 0.10
CA VAL A 162 2.36 23.53 -0.70
C VAL A 162 2.59 24.75 0.16
N VAL A 163 3.36 25.71 -0.37
CA VAL A 163 3.54 27.05 0.22
C VAL A 163 2.64 28.02 -0.52
N HIS A 164 1.92 28.85 0.21
CA HIS A 164 0.96 29.82 -0.31
C HIS A 164 1.47 31.27 -0.27
N ALA A 165 0.79 32.18 -0.97
CA ALA A 165 1.24 33.56 -1.16
C ALA A 165 0.93 34.48 0.03
N ASP A 166 -0.22 34.28 0.64
CA ASP A 166 -0.72 35.04 1.77
C ASP A 166 -0.79 34.14 3.02
N ALA A 167 -0.96 34.77 4.18
CA ALA A 167 -1.21 34.04 5.42
C ALA A 167 -2.55 33.32 5.37
N ASP A 168 -2.61 32.08 5.84
CA ASP A 168 -3.87 31.41 6.13
C ASP A 168 -4.63 32.15 7.26
N ASP A 169 -5.95 32.28 7.08
CA ASP A 169 -6.86 32.94 8.02
C ASP A 169 -7.49 31.98 9.04
N TYR A 170 -7.30 30.67 8.84
CA TYR A 170 -7.79 29.58 9.70
C TYR A 170 -9.32 29.52 9.86
N ARG A 171 -10.07 30.08 8.91
CA ARG A 171 -11.53 30.29 9.04
C ARG A 171 -12.29 30.10 7.75
N SER A 172 -11.78 30.63 6.64
CA SER A 172 -12.45 30.59 5.35
C SER A 172 -12.60 29.14 4.87
N GLN A 173 -13.75 28.81 4.30
CA GLN A 173 -14.06 27.45 3.85
C GLN A 173 -14.10 27.42 2.32
N PRO A 174 -13.70 26.30 1.67
CA PRO A 174 -13.36 25.02 2.29
C PRO A 174 -11.91 24.87 2.75
N SER A 175 -10.98 25.80 2.43
CA SER A 175 -9.53 25.57 2.58
C SER A 175 -8.73 26.82 2.95
N GLY A 176 -9.27 27.68 3.80
CA GLY A 176 -8.65 28.95 4.18
C GLY A 176 -8.67 29.99 3.04
N ASN A 177 -7.93 31.08 3.24
CA ASN A 177 -7.77 32.16 2.26
C ASN A 177 -6.30 32.58 2.11
N ALA A 178 -5.42 31.59 1.92
CA ALA A 178 -3.97 31.80 1.79
C ALA A 178 -3.53 32.26 0.38
N GLY A 179 -4.45 32.49 -0.56
CA GLY A 179 -4.12 32.97 -1.90
C GLY A 179 -3.39 31.94 -2.77
N ALA A 180 -2.63 32.43 -3.76
CA ALA A 180 -1.98 31.62 -4.78
C ALA A 180 -0.94 30.63 -4.22
N ARG A 181 -0.73 29.51 -4.91
CA ARG A 181 0.31 28.53 -4.56
C ARG A 181 1.65 29.00 -5.12
N LEU A 182 2.66 29.11 -4.27
CA LEU A 182 3.99 29.63 -4.61
C LEU A 182 5.05 28.54 -4.76
N ALA A 183 4.91 27.40 -4.08
CA ALA A 183 5.79 26.24 -4.24
C ALA A 183 5.06 24.94 -3.91
N CYS A 184 5.52 23.83 -4.50
CA CYS A 184 4.99 22.48 -4.27
C CYS A 184 6.12 21.45 -4.21
N GLY A 185 6.02 20.48 -3.30
CA GLY A 185 6.99 19.40 -3.17
C GLY A 185 6.34 18.12 -2.66
N VAL A 186 6.58 17.00 -3.36
CA VAL A 186 6.05 15.68 -2.99
C VAL A 186 6.85 15.11 -1.81
N ILE A 187 6.16 14.64 -0.78
CA ILE A 187 6.73 13.97 0.40
C ILE A 187 7.15 12.55 -0.01
N ARG A 188 8.47 12.35 -0.16
CA ARG A 188 9.08 11.07 -0.55
C ARG A 188 9.90 10.50 0.61
N VAL A 189 9.80 9.19 0.85
CA VAL A 189 10.64 8.54 1.88
C VAL A 189 12.10 8.56 1.44
N THR A 190 12.98 9.10 2.29
CA THR A 190 14.43 9.13 2.04
C THR A 190 15.19 8.13 2.91
N GLN A 191 14.62 7.71 4.05
CA GLN A 191 15.21 6.70 4.92
C GLN A 191 14.15 5.80 5.55
N TRP A 192 14.32 4.49 5.39
CA TRP A 192 13.58 3.45 6.12
C TRP A 192 14.37 3.05 7.36
N ARG A 193 13.70 2.69 8.47
CA ARG A 193 14.42 2.05 9.58
C ARG A 193 14.96 0.71 9.13
N THR A 194 16.28 0.57 9.20
CA THR A 194 16.94 -0.73 9.09
C THR A 194 16.41 -1.64 10.19
N PRO A 195 15.90 -2.85 9.89
CA PRO A 195 15.59 -3.83 10.92
C PRO A 195 16.85 -4.07 11.77
N PRO A 196 16.74 -4.24 13.10
CA PRO A 196 17.89 -4.65 13.90
C PRO A 196 18.41 -5.98 13.32
N SER A 197 19.67 -5.99 12.88
CA SER A 197 20.31 -7.20 12.39
C SER A 197 20.19 -8.27 13.45
N GLN A 198 19.51 -9.39 13.13
CA GLN A 198 19.58 -10.59 13.96
C GLN A 198 21.06 -10.89 14.17
N PRO A 199 21.56 -11.04 15.41
CA PRO A 199 22.90 -11.54 15.60
C PRO A 199 22.95 -12.90 14.91
N GLU A 200 23.90 -13.08 13.99
CA GLU A 200 24.04 -14.37 13.30
C GLU A 200 24.08 -15.47 14.35
N SER A 201 23.23 -16.50 14.19
CA SER A 201 23.28 -17.69 15.01
C SER A 201 24.51 -18.51 14.63
N GLY A 202 25.69 -17.95 14.89
CA GLY A 202 26.97 -18.61 14.79
C GLY A 202 27.00 -19.75 15.81
N HIS A 203 26.51 -20.92 15.38
CA HIS A 203 26.47 -22.12 16.19
C HIS A 203 27.89 -22.46 16.69
N PRO A 204 28.22 -22.29 17.99
CA PRO A 204 29.60 -22.39 18.46
C PRO A 204 30.16 -23.82 18.47
N TRP A 205 29.34 -24.80 18.07
CA TRP A 205 29.54 -26.22 18.36
C TRP A 205 30.17 -27.03 17.22
N LEU A 206 30.44 -26.42 16.06
CA LEU A 206 30.87 -27.13 14.83
C LEU A 206 32.37 -26.95 14.45
N GLN A 207 33.16 -26.22 15.25
CA GLN A 207 34.56 -25.90 14.94
C GLN A 207 35.62 -26.59 15.86
N LEU A 208 35.24 -27.56 16.70
CA LEU A 208 36.19 -28.24 17.59
C LEU A 208 35.98 -29.77 17.70
N ARG A 209 36.62 -30.51 16.78
CA ARG A 209 37.32 -31.80 17.02
C ARG A 209 38.01 -32.25 15.71
N PRO A 210 39.30 -32.62 15.77
CA PRO A 210 39.58 -34.05 15.96
C PRO A 210 40.78 -34.35 16.88
N PHE A 211 40.80 -33.81 18.11
CA PHE A 211 41.70 -34.30 19.17
C PHE A 211 40.92 -34.49 20.47
N TYR A 212 40.33 -35.67 20.65
CA TYR A 212 40.10 -36.36 21.94
C TYR A 212 39.42 -37.72 21.65
N ARG A 213 40.17 -38.57 20.96
CA ARG A 213 40.05 -40.03 21.02
C ARG A 213 41.11 -40.48 22.04
N SER A 214 40.82 -41.46 22.88
CA SER A 214 41.68 -41.95 23.98
C SER A 214 41.76 -41.08 25.25
N PHE A 215 40.70 -41.10 26.07
CA PHE A 215 40.83 -41.61 27.45
C PHE A 215 39.45 -42.05 28.00
N LEU A 216 39.46 -42.87 29.06
CA LEU A 216 38.29 -43.39 29.80
C LEU A 216 37.29 -44.25 29.00
N MET A 217 37.69 -45.50 28.77
CA MET A 217 36.77 -46.64 28.86
C MET A 217 37.08 -47.41 30.15
N ARG A 218 36.05 -48.03 30.77
CA ARG A 218 36.05 -48.79 32.06
C ARG A 218 35.99 -47.94 33.35
N ILE A 219 34.81 -47.86 33.97
CA ILE A 219 34.45 -48.66 35.18
C ILE A 219 32.95 -49.05 35.07
N LEU A 220 32.63 -50.27 35.48
CA LEU A 220 31.31 -50.91 35.72
C LEU A 220 31.52 -51.80 36.98
N PRO A 221 30.51 -52.31 37.74
CA PRO A 221 29.05 -52.33 37.49
C PRO A 221 28.08 -52.15 38.71
N THR A 222 26.76 -52.16 38.44
CA THR A 222 25.62 -52.75 39.21
C THR A 222 25.19 -52.31 40.64
N THR A 223 23.87 -52.46 40.87
CA THR A 223 23.04 -52.51 42.12
C THR A 223 22.41 -51.20 42.62
N LEU A 224 21.24 -51.16 43.30
CA LEU A 224 20.00 -52.00 43.36
C LEU A 224 18.96 -51.28 44.27
N PHE A 225 17.64 -51.58 44.13
CA PHE A 225 16.47 -51.09 44.95
C PHE A 225 16.17 -49.57 44.89
N LEU A 226 14.94 -49.05 44.68
CA LEU A 226 13.55 -49.37 45.10
C LEU A 226 13.16 -48.85 46.49
N ALA A 227 12.47 -47.69 46.57
CA ALA A 227 11.45 -47.38 47.58
C ALA A 227 10.65 -46.09 47.26
N THR A 228 9.36 -46.15 47.55
CA THR A 228 8.32 -45.10 47.51
C THR A 228 8.39 -44.06 48.64
N ALA A 229 7.98 -42.80 48.41
CA ALA A 229 7.08 -42.05 49.33
C ALA A 229 6.66 -40.62 48.84
N LEU A 230 5.35 -40.46 48.58
CA LEU A 230 4.42 -39.39 49.02
C LEU A 230 4.89 -37.94 49.34
N VAL A 231 4.45 -36.95 48.55
CA VAL A 231 4.03 -35.56 48.94
C VAL A 231 3.02 -35.07 47.86
N LEU A 232 1.70 -35.02 48.09
CA LEU A 232 0.86 -33.98 48.73
C LEU A 232 0.73 -32.61 48.02
N THR A 233 -0.50 -32.36 47.53
CA THR A 233 -1.24 -31.07 47.41
C THR A 233 -0.65 -29.86 46.68
N ALA A 234 -1.31 -29.44 45.58
CA ALA A 234 -2.18 -28.24 45.56
C ALA A 234 -2.82 -28.00 44.18
N CYS A 235 -4.14 -28.17 44.04
CA CYS A 235 -4.91 -27.63 42.92
C CYS A 235 -6.06 -26.79 43.49
N LYS A 236 -5.92 -25.46 43.38
CA LYS A 236 -6.95 -24.49 43.74
C LYS A 236 -7.98 -24.43 42.60
N ARG A 237 -9.27 -24.44 42.92
CA ARG A 237 -10.34 -24.15 41.96
C ARG A 237 -10.65 -22.66 42.06
N ASP A 238 -10.68 -21.97 40.93
CA ASP A 238 -11.26 -20.63 40.85
C ASP A 238 -12.76 -20.76 40.55
N GLU A 239 -13.55 -19.94 41.24
CA GLU A 239 -15.02 -19.94 41.22
C GLU A 239 -15.49 -18.68 40.49
N PRO A 240 -16.44 -18.76 39.54
CA PRO A 240 -16.83 -17.61 38.73
C PRO A 240 -17.75 -16.65 39.48
N ALA A 241 -17.55 -15.34 39.27
CA ALA A 241 -18.36 -14.29 39.86
C ALA A 241 -19.79 -14.25 39.29
N PRO A 242 -20.80 -13.81 40.08
CA PRO A 242 -22.18 -13.69 39.62
C PRO A 242 -22.40 -12.49 38.69
N ALA A 243 -23.40 -12.60 37.81
CA ALA A 243 -23.78 -11.53 36.89
C ALA A 243 -24.86 -10.60 37.49
N ASP A 244 -24.77 -9.30 37.19
CA ASP A 244 -25.79 -8.31 37.52
C ASP A 244 -27.04 -8.43 36.63
N PRO A 245 -28.25 -8.10 37.15
CA PRO A 245 -29.50 -8.18 36.39
C PRO A 245 -29.74 -6.95 35.52
N ALA A 246 -30.22 -7.16 34.29
CA ALA A 246 -30.66 -6.10 33.38
C ALA A 246 -32.02 -5.49 33.79
N PRO A 247 -32.26 -4.18 33.55
CA PRO A 247 -33.54 -3.52 33.82
C PRO A 247 -34.63 -3.84 32.78
N ALA A 248 -35.89 -3.72 33.19
CA ALA A 248 -37.06 -4.11 32.41
C ALA A 248 -37.45 -3.09 31.30
N PRO A 249 -38.14 -3.52 30.22
CA PRO A 249 -38.55 -2.63 29.13
C PRO A 249 -39.82 -1.83 29.47
N GLN A 250 -39.89 -0.58 28.99
CA GLN A 250 -41.14 0.20 28.95
C GLN A 250 -41.79 0.13 27.57
N ALA A 251 -43.11 0.28 27.53
CA ALA A 251 -43.94 0.07 26.35
C ALA A 251 -43.97 1.28 25.40
N GLY A 252 -43.97 0.99 24.10
CA GLY A 252 -44.40 1.90 23.02
C GLY A 252 -45.37 1.16 22.10
N ALA A 253 -46.44 1.82 21.67
CA ALA A 253 -47.54 1.18 20.94
C ALA A 253 -47.63 1.64 19.47
N ALA A 254 -48.04 0.71 18.59
CA ALA A 254 -48.79 0.88 17.33
C ALA A 254 -48.29 1.88 16.24
N ALA A 255 -48.43 1.64 14.93
CA ALA A 255 -48.82 0.47 14.12
C ALA A 255 -48.54 0.76 12.61
N GLU A 256 -48.40 -0.30 11.79
CA GLU A 256 -48.61 -0.37 10.30
C GLU A 256 -47.89 0.65 9.37
N ALA A 257 -47.45 0.38 8.13
CA ALA A 257 -47.53 -0.76 7.18
C ALA A 257 -46.45 -0.51 6.06
N ALA A 258 -46.12 -1.37 5.08
CA ALA A 258 -46.40 -2.79 4.77
C ALA A 258 -45.49 -3.26 3.61
N HIS A 259 -45.36 -4.59 3.42
CA HIS A 259 -44.94 -5.31 2.19
C HIS A 259 -43.52 -5.15 1.61
N GLY A 260 -42.84 -6.29 1.43
CA GLY A 260 -41.62 -6.44 0.62
C GLY A 260 -40.98 -7.81 0.84
N GLY A 261 -41.26 -8.80 -0.02
CA GLY A 261 -40.85 -10.20 0.18
C GLY A 261 -39.35 -10.46 -0.03
N GLU A 262 -38.81 -11.41 0.74
CA GLU A 262 -37.39 -11.80 0.68
C GLU A 262 -37.02 -12.49 -0.65
N HIS A 263 -35.90 -12.06 -1.21
CA HIS A 263 -35.19 -12.81 -2.25
C HIS A 263 -34.49 -14.04 -1.63
N ALA A 264 -34.68 -15.21 -2.23
CA ALA A 264 -33.85 -16.37 -1.94
C ALA A 264 -32.41 -16.10 -2.41
N ALA A 265 -31.50 -15.84 -1.47
CA ALA A 265 -30.09 -15.66 -1.76
C ALA A 265 -29.45 -17.01 -2.16
N SER A 266 -29.16 -17.17 -3.45
CA SER A 266 -28.33 -18.26 -3.95
C SER A 266 -26.89 -18.05 -3.48
N MET A 267 -26.32 -19.03 -2.76
CA MET A 267 -24.93 -18.98 -2.34
C MET A 267 -24.00 -19.20 -3.54
N VAL A 268 -23.18 -18.20 -3.84
CA VAL A 268 -22.02 -18.35 -4.73
C VAL A 268 -20.77 -18.12 -3.88
N THR A 269 -19.83 -19.07 -3.92
CA THR A 269 -18.58 -18.98 -3.17
C THR A 269 -17.68 -17.91 -3.77
N GLU A 270 -17.36 -16.88 -2.98
CA GLU A 270 -16.47 -15.80 -3.38
C GLU A 270 -15.02 -16.30 -3.46
N ALA A 271 -14.55 -16.52 -4.69
CA ALA A 271 -13.12 -16.65 -4.95
C ALA A 271 -12.46 -15.29 -4.71
N ALA A 272 -11.33 -15.27 -3.99
CA ALA A 272 -10.60 -14.03 -3.72
C ALA A 272 -10.28 -13.31 -5.05
N ALA A 273 -10.89 -12.15 -5.25
CA ALA A 273 -10.69 -11.36 -6.46
C ALA A 273 -9.23 -10.91 -6.55
N THR A 274 -8.48 -11.50 -7.47
CA THR A 274 -7.15 -11.01 -7.83
C THR A 274 -7.31 -9.63 -8.45
N THR A 275 -6.67 -8.61 -7.88
CA THR A 275 -6.71 -7.26 -8.43
C THR A 275 -6.08 -7.25 -9.82
N THR A 276 -6.87 -6.86 -10.80
CA THR A 276 -6.46 -6.60 -12.18
C THR A 276 -6.60 -5.12 -12.50
N ALA A 277 -5.80 -4.66 -13.45
CA ALA A 277 -5.90 -3.33 -14.00
C ALA A 277 -5.73 -3.37 -15.51
N THR A 278 -6.25 -2.35 -16.18
CA THR A 278 -6.24 -2.21 -17.63
C THR A 278 -5.75 -0.81 -18.01
N ALA A 279 -5.10 -0.69 -19.17
CA ALA A 279 -4.84 0.59 -19.81
C ALA A 279 -5.24 0.51 -21.28
N GLU A 280 -6.12 1.42 -21.69
CA GLU A 280 -6.46 1.67 -23.09
C GLU A 280 -5.44 2.66 -23.67
N LEU A 281 -4.54 2.19 -24.53
CA LEU A 281 -3.53 3.02 -25.16
C LEU A 281 -4.11 3.72 -26.38
N LYS A 282 -4.08 5.05 -26.33
CA LYS A 282 -4.53 5.94 -27.41
C LYS A 282 -3.33 6.52 -28.15
N PRO A 283 -3.43 6.73 -29.47
CA PRO A 283 -2.31 7.27 -30.23
C PRO A 283 -1.96 8.70 -29.78
N THR A 284 -0.67 9.00 -29.77
CA THR A 284 -0.19 10.38 -29.72
C THR A 284 -0.36 11.06 -31.09
N LYS A 285 -0.23 12.38 -31.13
CA LYS A 285 -0.38 13.19 -32.34
C LYS A 285 0.63 12.79 -33.41
N GLY A 286 0.13 12.26 -34.52
CA GLY A 286 0.95 11.79 -35.66
C GLY A 286 1.34 10.32 -35.57
N SER A 287 0.78 9.59 -34.60
CA SER A 287 0.85 8.13 -34.47
C SER A 287 -0.52 7.51 -34.75
N ASP A 288 -0.52 6.27 -35.23
CA ASP A 288 -1.73 5.41 -35.31
C ASP A 288 -1.72 4.28 -34.25
N VAL A 289 -0.67 4.23 -33.41
CA VAL A 289 -0.46 3.16 -32.42
C VAL A 289 -1.55 3.18 -31.34
N LYS A 290 -2.19 2.04 -31.13
CA LYS A 290 -3.24 1.87 -30.12
C LYS A 290 -3.40 0.42 -29.70
N GLY A 291 -4.06 0.23 -28.56
CA GLY A 291 -4.47 -1.09 -28.11
C GLY A 291 -4.84 -1.13 -26.64
N THR A 292 -4.73 -2.32 -26.03
CA THR A 292 -5.06 -2.52 -24.62
C THR A 292 -4.02 -3.44 -23.98
N VAL A 293 -3.56 -3.08 -22.80
CA VAL A 293 -2.81 -3.96 -21.89
C VAL A 293 -3.55 -4.14 -20.58
N SER A 294 -3.39 -5.33 -20.01
CA SER A 294 -3.88 -5.74 -18.70
C SER A 294 -2.70 -6.12 -17.82
N PHE A 295 -2.81 -5.77 -16.55
CA PHE A 295 -1.81 -5.89 -15.52
C PHE A 295 -2.38 -6.76 -14.39
N LYS A 296 -1.58 -7.71 -13.89
CA LYS A 296 -1.93 -8.55 -12.74
C LYS A 296 -0.70 -9.05 -12.03
N ILE A 297 -0.78 -9.28 -10.73
CA ILE A 297 0.28 -9.94 -9.97
C ILE A 297 0.12 -11.46 -10.08
N VAL A 298 1.16 -12.16 -10.54
CA VAL A 298 1.25 -13.63 -10.61
C VAL A 298 2.55 -14.04 -9.91
N ASP A 299 2.44 -14.94 -8.93
CA ASP A 299 3.58 -15.47 -8.16
C ASP A 299 4.50 -14.39 -7.54
N GLY A 300 3.93 -13.21 -7.24
CA GLY A 300 4.65 -12.07 -6.66
C GLY A 300 5.30 -11.11 -7.65
N ALA A 301 5.21 -11.38 -8.97
CA ALA A 301 5.68 -10.49 -10.03
C ALA A 301 4.50 -9.89 -10.82
N LEU A 302 4.70 -8.70 -11.37
CA LEU A 302 3.80 -8.11 -12.34
C LEU A 302 3.88 -8.89 -13.66
N ARG A 303 2.74 -9.41 -14.13
CA ARG A 303 2.57 -9.94 -15.49
C ARG A 303 1.73 -8.96 -16.29
N VAL A 304 2.18 -8.67 -17.50
CA VAL A 304 1.46 -7.84 -18.47
C VAL A 304 1.04 -8.70 -19.65
N THR A 305 -0.21 -8.52 -20.07
CA THR A 305 -0.78 -9.16 -21.26
C THR A 305 -1.51 -8.12 -22.10
N GLY A 306 -1.39 -8.12 -23.43
CA GLY A 306 -2.11 -7.14 -24.24
C GLY A 306 -1.87 -7.25 -25.74
N GLN A 307 -2.62 -6.45 -26.48
CA GLN A 307 -2.55 -6.37 -27.94
C GLN A 307 -2.36 -4.91 -28.35
N LEU A 308 -1.41 -4.67 -29.26
CA LEU A 308 -1.19 -3.38 -29.90
C LEU A 308 -1.27 -3.52 -31.43
N SER A 309 -1.59 -2.41 -32.10
CA SER A 309 -1.67 -2.29 -33.56
C SER A 309 -1.20 -0.91 -34.00
N GLY A 310 -0.81 -0.76 -35.28
CA GLY A 310 -0.33 0.50 -35.84
C GLY A 310 1.16 0.79 -35.55
N LEU A 311 1.89 -0.19 -35.02
CA LEU A 311 3.35 -0.12 -34.85
C LEU A 311 4.04 -0.18 -36.21
N LYS A 312 5.32 0.19 -36.23
CA LYS A 312 6.16 -0.02 -37.40
C LYS A 312 6.32 -1.53 -37.63
N PRO A 313 6.14 -2.06 -38.86
CA PRO A 313 6.27 -3.49 -39.11
C PRO A 313 7.68 -4.01 -38.85
N ASP A 314 7.76 -5.25 -38.36
CA ASP A 314 9.00 -6.01 -38.12
C ASP A 314 10.05 -5.30 -37.22
N SER A 315 9.61 -4.41 -36.31
CA SER A 315 10.49 -3.71 -35.36
C SER A 315 10.17 -3.95 -33.89
N GLU A 316 11.14 -3.58 -33.03
CA GLU A 316 11.00 -3.57 -31.58
C GLU A 316 10.76 -2.14 -31.07
N HIS A 317 10.00 -2.02 -29.99
CA HIS A 317 9.51 -0.78 -29.41
C HIS A 317 9.66 -0.81 -27.89
N GLY A 318 10.29 0.23 -27.32
CA GLY A 318 10.37 0.43 -25.88
C GLY A 318 8.99 0.62 -25.25
N PHE A 319 8.84 0.16 -24.02
CA PHE A 319 7.56 0.08 -23.33
C PHE A 319 7.79 0.38 -21.85
N HIS A 320 7.19 1.44 -21.34
CA HIS A 320 7.52 1.92 -19.99
C HIS A 320 6.29 2.32 -19.20
N ILE A 321 6.34 2.11 -17.88
CA ILE A 321 5.42 2.74 -16.94
C ILE A 321 5.99 4.11 -16.60
N HIS A 322 5.16 5.14 -16.67
CA HIS A 322 5.51 6.53 -16.50
C HIS A 322 4.93 7.12 -15.22
N GLU A 323 5.65 8.06 -14.63
CA GLU A 323 5.43 8.51 -13.25
C GLU A 323 4.07 9.21 -13.02
N LYS A 324 3.35 9.65 -14.07
CA LYS A 324 2.02 10.28 -13.98
C LYS A 324 1.00 9.54 -14.83
N GLY A 325 -0.20 9.29 -14.29
CA GLY A 325 -1.36 8.83 -15.04
C GLY A 325 -2.03 9.92 -15.88
N ASP A 326 -1.26 10.63 -16.70
CA ASP A 326 -1.77 11.71 -17.54
C ASP A 326 -1.34 11.55 -19.01
N CYS A 327 -2.31 11.36 -19.89
CA CYS A 327 -2.15 11.28 -21.35
C CYS A 327 -2.72 12.52 -22.08
N SER A 328 -2.91 13.65 -21.39
CA SER A 328 -3.52 14.87 -21.95
C SER A 328 -2.65 15.61 -22.96
N ALA A 329 -1.31 15.52 -22.84
CA ALA A 329 -0.41 16.15 -23.80
C ALA A 329 -0.48 15.41 -25.15
N PRO A 330 -0.61 16.13 -26.29
CA PRO A 330 -0.72 15.48 -27.60
C PRO A 330 0.46 14.58 -27.97
N ASP A 331 1.64 14.80 -27.41
CA ASP A 331 2.86 13.99 -27.61
C ASP A 331 3.12 12.98 -26.49
N GLY A 332 2.19 12.81 -25.54
CA GLY A 332 2.34 11.94 -24.37
C GLY A 332 3.35 12.43 -23.33
N SER A 333 3.86 13.66 -23.42
CA SER A 333 4.82 14.23 -22.46
C SER A 333 4.24 14.45 -21.06
N SER A 334 2.92 14.62 -20.94
CA SER A 334 2.17 14.76 -19.69
C SER A 334 2.41 13.60 -18.71
N ALA A 335 2.71 12.40 -19.21
CA ALA A 335 2.98 11.23 -18.39
C ALA A 335 4.27 11.35 -17.55
N GLY A 336 5.14 12.32 -17.85
CA GLY A 336 6.39 12.54 -17.11
C GLY A 336 7.51 11.56 -17.47
N GLY A 337 8.48 11.40 -16.59
CA GLY A 337 9.57 10.43 -16.71
C GLY A 337 9.12 8.99 -16.46
N HIS A 338 10.06 8.04 -16.41
CA HIS A 338 9.78 6.65 -16.03
C HIS A 338 9.37 6.56 -14.55
N PHE A 339 8.51 5.60 -14.22
CA PHE A 339 8.06 5.33 -12.86
C PHE A 339 9.21 4.74 -12.02
N ASN A 340 9.98 5.60 -11.37
CA ASN A 340 11.17 5.20 -10.62
C ASN A 340 11.07 5.53 -9.12
N PRO A 341 10.20 4.85 -8.35
CA PRO A 341 10.08 5.10 -6.90
C PRO A 341 11.28 4.63 -6.09
N ALA A 342 12.08 3.70 -6.63
CA ALA A 342 13.31 3.20 -6.00
C ALA A 342 14.52 4.13 -6.18
N GLN A 343 14.47 5.05 -7.16
CA GLN A 343 15.64 5.80 -7.66
C GLN A 343 16.79 4.88 -8.12
N SER A 344 16.46 3.74 -8.73
CA SER A 344 17.41 2.84 -9.38
C SER A 344 17.81 3.38 -10.75
N ASP A 345 19.01 3.03 -11.23
CA ASP A 345 19.33 3.19 -12.66
C ASP A 345 18.37 2.36 -13.52
N HIS A 346 18.05 2.88 -14.71
CA HIS A 346 17.28 2.19 -15.74
C HIS A 346 18.06 0.98 -16.30
N GLY A 347 17.37 -0.12 -16.61
CA GLY A 347 17.97 -1.28 -17.27
C GLY A 347 16.98 -2.37 -17.66
N ALA A 348 17.52 -3.50 -18.14
CA ALA A 348 16.68 -4.64 -18.55
C ALA A 348 16.11 -5.35 -17.32
N VAL A 349 14.80 -5.57 -17.29
CA VAL A 349 14.07 -6.19 -16.15
C VAL A 349 14.51 -7.61 -15.75
N SER A 350 15.37 -8.25 -16.54
CA SER A 350 15.99 -9.53 -16.25
C SER A 350 17.32 -9.43 -15.50
N ALA A 351 17.78 -8.21 -15.20
CA ALA A 351 19.04 -7.91 -14.52
C ALA A 351 18.90 -6.70 -13.59
N ASP A 352 19.86 -6.55 -12.66
CA ASP A 352 20.01 -5.33 -11.87
C ASP A 352 21.20 -4.50 -12.39
N PRO A 353 21.14 -3.16 -12.34
CA PRO A 353 19.99 -2.35 -11.90
C PRO A 353 18.90 -2.25 -12.98
N HIS A 354 17.65 -2.18 -12.53
CA HIS A 354 16.49 -1.71 -13.28
C HIS A 354 15.52 -1.01 -12.31
N HIS A 355 14.62 -0.18 -12.84
CA HIS A 355 13.63 0.56 -12.05
C HIS A 355 12.18 0.17 -12.39
N GLY A 356 11.21 0.62 -11.58
CA GLY A 356 9.81 0.19 -11.69
C GLY A 356 9.09 0.53 -13.00
N GLY A 357 9.64 1.45 -13.78
CA GLY A 357 9.13 1.84 -15.10
C GLY A 357 9.62 0.94 -16.23
N ASP A 358 10.63 0.11 -16.00
CA ASP A 358 11.25 -0.71 -17.05
C ASP A 358 10.36 -1.89 -17.40
N MET A 359 10.20 -2.15 -18.70
CA MET A 359 9.52 -3.34 -19.21
C MET A 359 10.26 -3.90 -20.43
N PRO A 360 10.05 -5.18 -20.80
CA PRO A 360 10.63 -5.73 -22.02
C PRO A 360 10.12 -5.00 -23.28
N ASN A 361 11.01 -4.82 -24.25
CA ASN A 361 10.68 -4.38 -25.61
C ASN A 361 9.54 -5.21 -26.20
N ILE A 362 8.60 -4.51 -26.84
CA ILE A 362 7.50 -5.11 -27.58
C ILE A 362 7.94 -5.30 -29.02
N LYS A 363 7.71 -6.50 -29.57
CA LYS A 363 8.02 -6.81 -30.97
C LYS A 363 6.76 -6.79 -31.84
N ALA A 364 6.78 -5.98 -32.88
CA ALA A 364 5.76 -5.92 -33.92
C ALA A 364 5.99 -6.99 -35.00
N ASP A 365 4.91 -7.52 -35.56
CA ASP A 365 4.91 -8.38 -36.74
C ASP A 365 4.98 -7.58 -38.05
N ALA A 366 5.00 -8.29 -39.18
CA ALA A 366 5.00 -7.70 -40.52
C ALA A 366 3.71 -6.96 -40.90
N GLN A 367 2.71 -6.88 -40.00
CA GLN A 367 1.48 -6.11 -40.13
C GLN A 367 1.43 -4.93 -39.14
N GLY A 368 2.46 -4.73 -38.32
CA GLY A 368 2.49 -3.67 -37.30
C GLY A 368 1.63 -3.97 -36.06
N ASN A 369 1.30 -5.24 -35.81
CA ASN A 369 0.64 -5.68 -34.59
C ASN A 369 1.63 -6.30 -33.62
N ALA A 370 1.35 -6.21 -32.33
CA ALA A 370 2.13 -6.91 -31.31
C ALA A 370 1.22 -7.58 -30.29
N SER A 371 1.65 -8.75 -29.82
CA SER A 371 1.07 -9.44 -28.67
C SER A 371 2.07 -9.41 -27.52
N ILE A 372 1.60 -9.03 -26.35
CA ILE A 372 2.38 -8.94 -25.12
C ILE A 372 1.87 -10.07 -24.22
N ASP A 373 2.77 -10.95 -23.78
CA ASP A 373 2.52 -11.85 -22.65
C ASP A 373 3.85 -12.17 -21.97
N GLY A 374 4.06 -11.62 -20.76
CA GLY A 374 5.26 -11.91 -20.00
C GLY A 374 5.26 -11.35 -18.58
N PRO A 375 6.08 -11.92 -17.68
CA PRO A 375 6.48 -11.24 -16.47
C PRO A 375 7.27 -9.98 -16.84
N VAL A 376 7.00 -8.88 -16.15
CA VAL A 376 7.57 -7.57 -16.44
C VAL A 376 8.48 -7.11 -15.31
N SER A 377 8.04 -7.15 -14.05
CA SER A 377 8.87 -6.70 -12.93
C SER A 377 8.44 -7.31 -11.60
N SER A 378 9.38 -7.46 -10.67
CA SER A 378 9.16 -7.83 -9.26
C SER A 378 9.32 -6.64 -8.29
N ASN A 379 9.76 -5.47 -8.77
CA ASN A 379 10.01 -4.27 -7.95
C ASN A 379 8.82 -3.29 -7.91
N VAL A 380 7.68 -3.66 -8.53
CA VAL A 380 6.40 -2.93 -8.51
C VAL A 380 5.25 -3.82 -8.04
N ASN A 381 4.11 -3.21 -7.74
CA ASN A 381 2.88 -3.92 -7.36
C ASN A 381 1.63 -3.29 -7.98
N LEU A 382 0.46 -3.84 -7.65
CA LEU A 382 -0.82 -3.36 -8.13
C LEU A 382 -1.87 -3.39 -6.99
N GLY A 383 -2.51 -2.25 -6.75
CA GLY A 383 -3.64 -2.12 -5.82
C GLY A 383 -3.29 -2.10 -4.32
N LYS A 384 -2.04 -1.77 -3.95
CA LYS A 384 -1.64 -1.58 -2.54
C LYS A 384 -1.67 -0.13 -2.08
N ALA A 385 -1.81 0.83 -3.00
CA ALA A 385 -1.73 2.27 -2.76
C ALA A 385 -0.42 2.71 -2.05
N ASP A 386 0.67 1.99 -2.28
CA ASP A 386 2.02 2.38 -1.85
C ASP A 386 2.82 3.00 -3.01
N GLN A 387 4.02 3.53 -2.74
CA GLN A 387 4.84 4.21 -3.74
C GLN A 387 5.31 3.32 -4.91
N PHE A 388 5.11 2.00 -4.85
CA PHE A 388 5.44 1.03 -5.90
C PHE A 388 4.19 0.49 -6.62
N ASP A 389 3.00 0.97 -6.28
CA ASP A 389 1.75 0.63 -6.98
C ASP A 389 1.71 1.31 -8.34
N ILE A 390 1.42 0.55 -9.40
CA ILE A 390 1.30 1.09 -10.76
C ILE A 390 -0.10 1.61 -11.09
N ALA A 391 -1.09 1.39 -10.22
CA ALA A 391 -2.45 1.90 -10.40
C ALA A 391 -2.45 3.44 -10.40
N GLY A 392 -3.06 4.05 -11.42
CA GLY A 392 -3.07 5.51 -11.58
C GLY A 392 -1.79 6.08 -12.22
N HIS A 393 -0.85 5.24 -12.66
CA HIS A 393 0.27 5.64 -13.52
C HIS A 393 -0.08 5.47 -15.01
N ALA A 394 0.71 6.05 -15.91
CA ALA A 394 0.52 5.85 -17.35
C ALA A 394 1.47 4.77 -17.88
N VAL A 395 1.10 4.17 -19.00
CA VAL A 395 1.96 3.33 -19.81
C VAL A 395 2.17 3.97 -21.18
N ILE A 396 3.42 4.01 -21.63
CA ILE A 396 3.83 4.56 -22.93
C ILE A 396 4.43 3.45 -23.79
N VAL A 397 4.08 3.47 -25.08
CA VAL A 397 4.80 2.74 -26.13
C VAL A 397 5.62 3.73 -26.93
N HIS A 398 6.89 3.41 -27.18
CA HIS A 398 7.86 4.29 -27.83
C HIS A 398 8.10 3.96 -29.30
N ALA A 399 8.80 4.87 -30.00
CA ALA A 399 9.04 4.81 -31.43
C ALA A 399 10.11 3.79 -31.83
N ASP A 400 11.14 3.66 -31.01
CA ASP A 400 12.29 2.79 -31.21
C ASP A 400 12.42 1.81 -30.02
N ALA A 401 13.29 0.82 -30.16
CA ALA A 401 13.58 -0.13 -29.10
C ALA A 401 14.31 0.53 -27.92
N ASP A 402 14.01 0.08 -26.71
CA ASP A 402 14.83 0.33 -25.52
C ASP A 402 16.22 -0.32 -25.66
N ASP A 403 17.28 0.44 -25.37
CA ASP A 403 18.67 0.01 -25.37
C ASP A 403 19.14 -0.61 -24.03
N TYR A 404 18.31 -0.52 -23.00
CA TYR A 404 18.48 -1.00 -21.63
C TYR A 404 19.74 -0.47 -20.91
N LYS A 405 20.27 0.67 -21.33
CA LYS A 405 21.58 1.18 -20.88
C LYS A 405 21.59 2.68 -20.65
N THR A 406 21.00 3.44 -21.56
CA THR A 406 21.16 4.89 -21.57
C THR A 406 20.28 5.52 -20.51
N GLN A 407 20.92 6.16 -19.54
CA GLN A 407 20.21 6.83 -18.47
C GLN A 407 19.59 8.15 -18.96
N PRO A 408 18.37 8.52 -18.49
CA PRO A 408 17.54 7.79 -17.54
C PRO A 408 16.43 6.94 -18.18
N THR A 409 16.37 6.81 -19.53
CA THR A 409 15.16 6.31 -20.23
C THR A 409 15.42 5.46 -21.49
N GLY A 410 16.55 4.76 -21.60
CA GLY A 410 16.76 3.69 -22.59
C GLY A 410 16.82 4.10 -24.07
N ASN A 411 16.90 5.40 -24.38
CA ASN A 411 16.90 5.95 -25.76
C ASN A 411 15.75 5.53 -26.69
N ALA A 412 14.63 4.99 -26.18
CA ALA A 412 13.53 4.47 -27.00
C ALA A 412 12.82 5.52 -27.90
N GLY A 413 13.21 6.78 -27.86
CA GLY A 413 12.75 7.83 -28.77
C GLY A 413 11.35 8.35 -28.45
N GLY A 414 10.65 8.81 -29.48
CA GLY A 414 9.33 9.47 -29.37
C GLY A 414 8.26 8.56 -28.77
N ARG A 415 7.20 9.15 -28.21
CA ARG A 415 6.07 8.42 -27.61
C ARG A 415 4.99 8.23 -28.66
N LEU A 416 4.62 6.98 -28.96
CA LEU A 416 3.63 6.64 -29.99
C LEU A 416 2.21 6.43 -29.45
N ALA A 417 2.08 5.97 -28.20
CA ALA A 417 0.78 5.80 -27.57
C ALA A 417 0.87 5.95 -26.05
N CYS A 418 -0.23 6.37 -25.42
CA CYS A 418 -0.35 6.56 -23.98
C CYS A 418 -1.68 6.00 -23.48
N GLY A 419 -1.66 5.27 -22.36
CA GLY A 419 -2.86 4.83 -21.64
C GLY A 419 -2.66 4.93 -20.13
N VAL A 420 -3.69 5.31 -19.39
CA VAL A 420 -3.64 5.33 -17.91
C VAL A 420 -4.03 3.96 -17.38
N ILE A 421 -3.27 3.45 -16.40
CA ILE A 421 -3.49 2.16 -15.75
C ILE A 421 -4.59 2.33 -14.71
N THR A 422 -5.78 1.83 -15.01
CA THR A 422 -6.96 1.86 -14.13
C THR A 422 -7.26 0.47 -13.58
N THR A 423 -7.43 0.33 -12.26
CA THR A 423 -7.88 -0.94 -11.65
C THR A 423 -9.33 -1.23 -12.02
N ASP A 424 -9.64 -2.48 -12.31
CA ASP A 424 -10.96 -2.86 -12.86
C ASP A 424 -12.10 -2.76 -11.81
N ASN A 425 -11.75 -2.48 -10.55
CA ASN A 425 -12.67 -2.20 -9.43
C ASN A 425 -12.74 -0.69 -9.06
N ALA A 426 -12.11 0.21 -9.82
CA ALA A 426 -12.22 1.64 -9.58
C ALA A 426 -13.66 2.12 -9.88
N PRO A 427 -14.33 2.85 -8.98
CA PRO A 427 -15.63 3.45 -9.29
C PRO A 427 -15.44 4.43 -10.46
N ALA A 428 -16.27 4.31 -11.48
CA ALA A 428 -16.16 5.11 -12.70
C ALA A 428 -16.16 6.61 -12.36
N ALA A 429 -15.15 7.33 -12.85
CA ALA A 429 -15.01 8.76 -12.62
C ALA A 429 -16.27 9.50 -13.09
N ALA A 430 -16.95 10.18 -12.16
CA ALA A 430 -18.09 11.01 -12.46
C ALA A 430 -17.65 12.15 -13.41
N LYS A 431 -18.36 12.30 -14.52
CA LYS A 431 -18.14 13.36 -15.52
C LYS A 431 -18.86 14.64 -15.15
#